data_AF-A0A3M7S5Z7-F1
#
_entry.id   AF-A0A3M7S5Z7-F1
#
_cell.length_a   1.000
_cell.length_b   1.000
_cell.length_c   1.000
_cell.angle_alpha   90.00
_cell.angle_beta   90.00
_cell.angle_gamma   90.00
#
_symmetry.space_group_name_H-M   'P 1'
#
loop_
_entity.id
_entity.type
_entity.pdbx_description
1 polymer ?
#
loop_
_entity_poly.entity_id
_entity_poly.type
_entity_poly.pdbx_seq_one_letter_code
_entity_poly.pdbx_strand_id
1 'polypeptide(L)'
;MPLLNQVMIKYKQQIVPFMQSILMQLTDAVLNFVNSLPTQIASQILRISTSQIQQYNLQQPLNIQSILPHVQTYLVQDENSEITPDTQLVLDIQFMYKSYFQFLLNVVNNDLMDIIAMQQTNDIYKIYFTLLQGAQQGQPDTSKSCFQCIRKFINFFVNKPDMGNFVNYTIENVVPCCMDMLFNQAIDLNDAQQVLVLNELAQCLIMLYNKFGDEFIKYLEMSCLPSFNLSPQVIQELFQVIKSNNPKGLKTVKEMIQPKTKK
;
A
#
# COMPACT_ATOMS: atom_id res chain seq x y z
N MET A 1 4.78 -11.02 -16.45
CA MET A 1 5.00 -9.56 -16.26
C MET A 1 5.36 -8.78 -17.54
N PRO A 2 6.23 -9.23 -18.47
CA PRO A 2 6.59 -8.40 -19.63
C PRO A 2 5.42 -8.11 -20.60
N LEU A 3 4.45 -9.04 -20.70
CA LEU A 3 3.26 -8.85 -21.54
C LEU A 3 2.36 -7.69 -21.06
N LEU A 4 2.16 -7.54 -19.75
CA LEU A 4 1.27 -6.49 -19.21
C LEU A 4 1.87 -5.10 -19.47
N ASN A 5 3.18 -4.93 -19.28
CA ASN A 5 3.85 -3.67 -19.60
C ASN A 5 3.80 -3.36 -21.11
N GLN A 6 4.00 -4.36 -21.97
CA GLN A 6 3.90 -4.18 -23.43
C GLN A 6 2.48 -3.84 -23.89
N VAL A 7 1.47 -4.48 -23.29
CA VAL A 7 0.05 -4.20 -23.56
C VAL A 7 -0.33 -2.81 -23.05
N MET A 8 0.09 -2.42 -21.85
CA MET A 8 -0.18 -1.08 -21.30
C MET A 8 0.45 0.04 -22.13
N ILE A 9 1.67 -0.15 -22.63
CA ILE A 9 2.31 0.83 -23.52
C ILE A 9 1.61 0.90 -24.87
N LYS A 10 1.34 -0.26 -25.49
CA LYS A 10 0.75 -0.34 -26.83
C LYS A 10 -0.70 0.18 -26.88
N TYR A 11 -1.42 0.07 -25.78
CA TYR A 11 -2.85 0.36 -25.74
C TYR A 11 -3.27 1.35 -24.65
N LYS A 12 -2.33 2.20 -24.24
CA LYS A 12 -2.52 3.21 -23.20
C LYS A 12 -3.82 4.00 -23.34
N GLN A 13 -4.18 4.42 -24.56
CA GLN A 13 -5.39 5.21 -24.83
C GLN A 13 -6.71 4.45 -24.53
N GLN A 14 -6.71 3.12 -24.64
CA GLN A 14 -7.90 2.30 -24.38
C GLN A 14 -7.93 1.79 -22.94
N ILE A 15 -6.76 1.51 -22.36
CA ILE A 15 -6.61 0.98 -21.01
C ILE A 15 -6.83 2.06 -19.95
N VAL A 16 -6.35 3.30 -20.18
CA VAL A 16 -6.45 4.39 -19.20
C VAL A 16 -7.91 4.68 -18.79
N PRO A 17 -8.87 4.89 -19.71
CA PRO A 17 -10.27 5.13 -19.33
C PRO A 17 -10.91 3.97 -18.58
N PHE A 18 -10.60 2.73 -18.98
CA PHE A 18 -11.08 1.53 -18.29
C PHE A 18 -10.54 1.47 -16.85
N MET A 19 -9.23 1.62 -16.68
CA MET A 19 -8.57 1.59 -15.38
C MET A 19 -9.10 2.68 -14.45
N GLN A 20 -9.35 3.88 -14.98
CA GLN A 20 -9.98 4.98 -14.24
C GLN A 20 -11.38 4.60 -13.74
N SER A 21 -12.18 3.92 -14.56
CA SER A 21 -13.54 3.52 -14.20
C SER A 21 -13.61 2.44 -13.12
N ILE A 22 -12.61 1.57 -13.04
CA ILE A 22 -12.60 0.44 -12.09
C ILE A 22 -11.82 0.73 -10.81
N LEU A 23 -10.88 1.68 -10.82
CA LEU A 23 -9.94 1.91 -9.71
C LEU A 23 -10.66 2.11 -8.36
N MET A 24 -11.69 2.94 -8.34
CA MET A 24 -12.44 3.17 -7.09
C MET A 24 -13.34 2.01 -6.70
N GLN A 25 -13.86 1.26 -7.66
CA GLN A 25 -14.59 0.03 -7.34
C GLN A 25 -13.68 -0.98 -6.64
N LEU A 26 -12.42 -1.09 -7.08
CA LEU A 26 -11.43 -1.95 -6.43
C LEU A 26 -11.03 -1.43 -5.04
N THR A 27 -10.82 -0.12 -4.93
CA THR A 27 -10.43 0.54 -3.67
C THR A 27 -11.53 0.40 -2.63
N ASP A 28 -12.77 0.71 -3.00
CA ASP A 28 -13.94 0.58 -2.12
C ASP A 28 -14.22 -0.90 -1.81
N ALA A 29 -14.02 -1.83 -2.75
CA ALA A 29 -14.14 -3.26 -2.47
C ALA A 29 -13.15 -3.69 -1.39
N VAL A 30 -11.87 -3.29 -1.49
CA VAL A 30 -10.87 -3.59 -0.46
C VAL A 30 -11.22 -2.92 0.87
N LEU A 31 -11.58 -1.63 0.88
CA LEU A 31 -11.94 -0.90 2.10
C LEU A 31 -13.18 -1.45 2.79
N ASN A 32 -14.25 -1.71 2.03
CA ASN A 32 -15.46 -2.32 2.56
C ASN A 32 -15.15 -3.69 3.10
N PHE A 33 -14.32 -4.48 2.41
CA PHE A 33 -13.93 -5.81 2.87
C PHE A 33 -13.08 -5.78 4.16
N VAL A 34 -12.20 -4.77 4.33
CA VAL A 34 -11.47 -4.55 5.61
C VAL A 34 -12.47 -4.31 6.76
N ASN A 35 -13.56 -3.59 6.47
CA ASN A 35 -14.54 -3.13 7.46
C ASN A 35 -15.72 -4.10 7.64
N SER A 36 -15.95 -5.01 6.70
CA SER A 36 -16.97 -6.05 6.72
C SER A 36 -16.32 -7.42 6.53
N LEU A 37 -15.95 -8.08 7.62
CA LEU A 37 -15.99 -9.54 7.61
C LEU A 37 -17.48 -9.89 7.50
N PRO A 38 -18.01 -10.36 6.35
CA PRO A 38 -17.51 -11.57 5.66
C PRO A 38 -17.66 -11.68 4.11
N THR A 39 -16.97 -12.71 3.57
CA THR A 39 -17.29 -13.60 2.42
C THR A 39 -17.12 -13.18 0.92
N GLN A 40 -16.21 -13.92 0.26
CA GLN A 40 -16.20 -14.51 -1.11
C GLN A 40 -16.39 -13.67 -2.40
N ILE A 41 -16.92 -12.45 -2.35
CA ILE A 41 -17.29 -11.70 -3.57
C ILE A 41 -16.08 -11.10 -4.31
N ALA A 42 -15.05 -10.67 -3.58
CA ALA A 42 -14.02 -9.81 -4.17
C ALA A 42 -12.85 -10.55 -4.86
N SER A 43 -12.70 -11.87 -4.67
CA SER A 43 -11.71 -12.66 -5.41
C SER A 43 -12.09 -12.88 -6.88
N GLN A 44 -13.39 -12.92 -7.20
CA GLN A 44 -13.88 -13.13 -8.56
C GLN A 44 -13.89 -11.84 -9.39
N ILE A 45 -14.23 -10.70 -8.79
CA ILE A 45 -14.21 -9.38 -9.47
C ILE A 45 -12.78 -9.03 -9.90
N LEU A 46 -11.79 -9.23 -9.01
CA LEU A 46 -10.38 -8.96 -9.33
C LEU A 46 -9.80 -9.92 -10.38
N ARG A 47 -10.21 -11.19 -10.38
CA ARG A 47 -9.83 -12.16 -11.41
C ARG A 47 -10.41 -11.78 -12.77
N ILE A 48 -11.64 -11.26 -12.84
CA ILE A 48 -12.26 -10.77 -14.07
C ILE A 48 -11.54 -9.52 -14.58
N SER A 49 -11.23 -8.53 -13.74
CA SER A 49 -10.46 -7.36 -14.21
C SER A 49 -9.05 -7.75 -14.67
N THR A 50 -8.38 -8.70 -14.01
CA THR A 50 -7.04 -9.15 -14.42
C THR A 50 -7.07 -10.06 -15.66
N SER A 51 -8.08 -10.92 -15.79
CA SER A 51 -8.26 -11.82 -16.95
C SER A 51 -8.82 -11.10 -18.17
N GLN A 52 -9.70 -10.11 -18.01
CA GLN A 52 -10.19 -9.27 -19.11
C GLN A 52 -9.11 -8.33 -19.62
N ILE A 53 -8.24 -7.79 -18.76
CA ILE A 53 -7.04 -7.06 -19.21
C ILE A 53 -6.09 -7.99 -20.01
N GLN A 54 -6.10 -9.30 -19.74
CA GLN A 54 -5.29 -10.28 -20.47
C GLN A 54 -5.98 -10.90 -21.71
N GLN A 55 -7.31 -11.00 -21.74
CA GLN A 55 -8.09 -11.60 -22.84
C GLN A 55 -8.58 -10.61 -23.89
N TYR A 56 -8.69 -9.31 -23.59
CA TYR A 56 -9.19 -8.32 -24.55
C TYR A 56 -8.10 -7.82 -25.49
N ASN A 57 -8.04 -8.44 -26.67
CA ASN A 57 -7.56 -7.79 -27.90
C ASN A 57 -8.54 -6.68 -28.32
N LEU A 58 -8.50 -5.55 -27.63
CA LEU A 58 -8.69 -4.15 -28.08
C LEU A 58 -9.63 -3.80 -29.24
N GLN A 59 -10.79 -4.44 -29.31
CA GLN A 59 -11.76 -4.13 -30.36
C GLN A 59 -13.16 -3.75 -29.89
N GLN A 60 -13.46 -3.73 -28.58
CA GLN A 60 -14.77 -3.21 -28.11
C GLN A 60 -14.70 -2.48 -26.77
N PRO A 61 -15.51 -1.41 -26.58
CA PRO A 61 -15.65 -0.74 -25.29
C PRO A 61 -16.37 -1.64 -24.27
N LEU A 62 -15.83 -1.70 -23.04
CA LEU A 62 -16.45 -2.41 -21.93
C LEU A 62 -17.81 -1.80 -21.58
N ASN A 63 -18.87 -2.59 -21.64
CA ASN A 63 -20.21 -2.16 -21.23
C ASN A 63 -20.41 -2.43 -19.72
N ILE A 64 -20.21 -1.39 -18.90
CA ILE A 64 -20.38 -1.44 -17.44
C ILE A 64 -21.81 -1.87 -17.04
N GLN A 65 -22.82 -1.64 -17.88
CA GLN A 65 -24.22 -1.98 -17.58
C GLN A 65 -24.52 -3.49 -17.60
N SER A 66 -23.67 -4.33 -18.19
CA SER A 66 -23.89 -5.79 -18.19
C SER A 66 -23.39 -6.48 -16.92
N ILE A 67 -22.57 -5.79 -16.11
CA ILE A 67 -21.95 -6.36 -14.90
C ILE A 67 -22.77 -6.00 -13.64
N LEU A 68 -23.41 -4.83 -13.64
CA LEU A 68 -24.23 -4.30 -12.53
C LEU A 68 -25.35 -5.23 -12.00
N PRO A 69 -26.16 -5.90 -12.84
CA PRO A 69 -27.25 -6.76 -12.37
C PRO A 69 -26.74 -8.01 -11.64
N HIS A 70 -25.58 -8.54 -12.06
CA HIS A 70 -24.94 -9.69 -11.44
C HIS A 70 -24.36 -9.33 -10.08
N VAL A 71 -23.78 -8.13 -9.92
CA VAL A 71 -23.32 -7.65 -8.60
C VAL A 71 -24.49 -7.47 -7.63
N GLN A 72 -25.66 -7.01 -8.10
CA GLN A 72 -26.82 -6.75 -7.24
C GLN A 72 -27.57 -8.01 -6.77
N THR A 73 -27.58 -9.08 -7.56
CA THR A 73 -28.32 -10.32 -7.24
C THR A 73 -27.69 -11.10 -6.08
N TYR A 74 -26.37 -10.99 -5.89
CA TYR A 74 -25.65 -11.69 -4.80
C TYR A 74 -25.62 -10.92 -3.47
N LEU A 75 -26.01 -9.64 -3.44
CA LEU A 75 -26.04 -8.84 -2.20
C LEU A 75 -27.20 -9.20 -1.24
N VAL A 76 -28.15 -10.03 -1.68
CA VAL A 76 -29.40 -10.33 -0.93
C VAL A 76 -29.33 -11.66 -0.16
N GLN A 77 -28.28 -12.46 -0.31
CA GLN A 77 -28.17 -13.76 0.34
C GLN A 77 -26.87 -13.82 1.17
N ASP A 78 -26.92 -13.47 2.46
CA ASP A 78 -26.38 -14.27 3.60
C ASP A 78 -26.37 -13.48 4.93
N GLU A 79 -27.55 -13.19 5.52
CA GLU A 79 -27.63 -12.49 6.82
C GLU A 79 -27.58 -13.43 8.05
N ASN A 80 -27.43 -14.76 7.91
CA ASN A 80 -27.75 -15.70 9.00
C ASN A 80 -26.76 -16.86 9.26
N SER A 81 -25.46 -16.71 9.03
CA SER A 81 -24.49 -17.74 9.46
C SER A 81 -23.49 -17.23 10.51
N GLU A 82 -23.43 -17.91 11.66
CA GLU A 82 -22.39 -17.75 12.69
C GLU A 82 -21.03 -18.17 12.11
N ILE A 83 -20.07 -17.23 12.03
CA ILE A 83 -18.80 -17.43 11.32
C ILE A 83 -17.69 -17.88 12.28
N THR A 84 -17.31 -19.14 12.17
CA THR A 84 -15.91 -19.55 12.39
C THR A 84 -15.11 -19.14 11.14
N PRO A 85 -13.90 -18.57 11.23
CA PRO A 85 -13.16 -18.16 10.06
C PRO A 85 -12.76 -19.39 9.24
N ASP A 86 -13.53 -19.67 8.20
CA ASP A 86 -13.21 -20.68 7.19
C ASP A 86 -11.82 -20.34 6.63
N THR A 87 -10.88 -21.29 6.77
CA THR A 87 -9.46 -21.10 6.41
C THR A 87 -9.31 -20.70 4.94
N GLN A 88 -10.24 -21.14 4.09
CA GLN A 88 -10.27 -20.76 2.68
C GLN A 88 -10.60 -19.27 2.48
N LEU A 89 -11.51 -18.72 3.29
CA LEU A 89 -11.85 -17.30 3.23
C LEU A 89 -10.63 -16.44 3.54
N VAL A 90 -9.89 -16.75 4.61
CA VAL A 90 -8.69 -16.01 5.00
C VAL A 90 -7.66 -15.98 3.87
N LEU A 91 -7.48 -17.10 3.17
CA LEU A 91 -6.56 -17.19 2.01
C LEU A 91 -7.04 -16.37 0.81
N ASP A 92 -8.34 -16.42 0.49
CA ASP A 92 -8.92 -15.65 -0.61
C ASP A 92 -8.81 -14.14 -0.37
N ILE A 93 -8.94 -13.72 0.89
CA ILE A 93 -8.76 -12.33 1.33
C ILE A 93 -7.30 -11.91 1.13
N GLN A 94 -6.35 -12.68 1.65
CA GLN A 94 -4.93 -12.38 1.46
C GLN A 94 -4.56 -12.28 -0.03
N PHE A 95 -5.14 -13.15 -0.86
CA PHE A 95 -4.93 -13.11 -2.31
C PHE A 95 -5.51 -11.85 -2.97
N MET A 96 -6.70 -11.42 -2.55
CA MET A 96 -7.36 -10.20 -3.01
C MET A 96 -6.51 -8.96 -2.68
N TYR A 97 -6.07 -8.81 -1.42
CA TYR A 97 -5.19 -7.72 -0.99
C TYR A 97 -3.90 -7.68 -1.80
N LYS A 98 -3.24 -8.84 -1.93
CA LYS A 98 -2.02 -8.96 -2.73
C LYS A 98 -2.25 -8.54 -4.19
N SER A 99 -3.34 -8.97 -4.79
CA SER A 99 -3.68 -8.64 -6.18
C SER A 99 -3.94 -7.15 -6.37
N TYR A 100 -4.67 -6.52 -5.43
CA TYR A 100 -4.93 -5.08 -5.43
C TYR A 100 -3.63 -4.26 -5.33
N PHE A 101 -2.75 -4.58 -4.38
CA PHE A 101 -1.50 -3.84 -4.24
C PHE A 101 -0.52 -4.10 -5.37
N GLN A 102 -0.52 -5.31 -5.94
CA GLN A 102 0.24 -5.61 -7.15
C GLN A 102 -0.28 -4.82 -8.35
N PHE A 103 -1.60 -4.65 -8.46
CA PHE A 103 -2.22 -3.79 -9.46
C PHE A 103 -1.76 -2.34 -9.30
N LEU A 104 -1.85 -1.76 -8.09
CA LEU A 104 -1.37 -0.40 -7.83
C LEU A 104 0.12 -0.26 -8.13
N LEU A 105 0.94 -1.24 -7.73
CA LEU A 105 2.36 -1.27 -8.03
C LEU A 105 2.63 -1.24 -9.54
N ASN A 106 1.86 -1.99 -10.32
CA ASN A 106 1.97 -1.97 -11.78
C ASN A 106 1.55 -0.63 -12.37
N VAL A 107 0.50 0.02 -11.86
CA VAL A 107 0.09 1.37 -12.29
C VAL A 107 1.24 2.37 -12.08
N VAL A 108 1.82 2.41 -10.87
CA VAL A 108 2.88 3.36 -10.54
C VAL A 108 4.24 3.01 -11.18
N ASN A 109 4.48 1.75 -11.54
CA ASN A 109 5.70 1.31 -12.21
C ASN A 109 5.71 1.54 -13.72
N ASN A 110 4.55 1.78 -14.33
CA ASN A 110 4.41 1.99 -15.76
C ASN A 110 4.05 3.43 -16.12
N ASP A 111 4.37 4.39 -15.25
CA ASP A 111 4.12 5.82 -15.45
C ASP A 111 2.64 6.12 -15.77
N LEU A 112 1.74 5.39 -15.11
CA LEU A 112 0.29 5.55 -15.20
C LEU A 112 -0.30 6.21 -13.94
N MET A 113 0.52 6.94 -13.18
CA MET A 113 0.09 7.65 -11.96
C MET A 113 -1.06 8.63 -12.25
N ASP A 114 -1.12 9.16 -13.47
CA ASP A 114 -2.23 10.03 -13.91
C ASP A 114 -3.61 9.36 -13.80
N ILE A 115 -3.71 8.03 -13.87
CA ILE A 115 -4.96 7.30 -13.64
C ILE A 115 -5.51 7.55 -12.23
N ILE A 116 -4.62 7.58 -11.25
CA ILE A 116 -4.93 7.88 -9.85
C ILE A 116 -5.18 9.39 -9.71
N ALA A 117 -4.36 10.22 -10.36
CA ALA A 117 -4.49 11.67 -10.27
C ALA A 117 -5.78 12.23 -10.88
N MET A 118 -6.43 11.48 -11.77
CA MET A 118 -7.75 11.84 -12.33
C MET A 118 -8.93 11.46 -11.43
N GLN A 119 -8.69 10.82 -10.28
CA GLN A 119 -9.73 10.57 -9.28
C GLN A 119 -10.00 11.82 -8.44
N GLN A 120 -11.13 11.83 -7.72
CA GLN A 120 -11.41 12.89 -6.77
C GLN A 120 -10.37 12.89 -5.64
N THR A 121 -10.07 14.05 -5.06
CA THR A 121 -9.07 14.18 -3.98
C THR A 121 -9.31 13.21 -2.83
N ASN A 122 -10.57 13.07 -2.37
CA ASN A 122 -10.95 12.12 -1.30
C ASN A 122 -10.63 10.67 -1.67
N ASP A 123 -10.83 10.31 -2.93
CA ASP A 123 -10.58 8.97 -3.45
C ASP A 123 -9.08 8.68 -3.57
N ILE A 124 -8.26 9.69 -3.91
CA ILE A 124 -6.80 9.58 -3.84
C ILE A 124 -6.35 9.32 -2.39
N TYR A 125 -6.92 10.04 -1.41
CA TYR A 125 -6.63 9.81 0.01
C TYR A 125 -7.05 8.40 0.46
N LYS A 126 -8.19 7.87 -0.02
CA LYS A 126 -8.59 6.47 0.25
C LYS A 126 -7.58 5.47 -0.29
N ILE A 127 -7.15 5.62 -1.55
CA ILE A 127 -6.13 4.75 -2.15
C ILE A 127 -4.84 4.82 -1.32
N TYR A 128 -4.40 6.04 -0.97
CA TYR A 128 -3.21 6.23 -0.18
C TYR A 128 -3.31 5.60 1.22
N PHE A 129 -4.47 5.71 1.86
CA PHE A 129 -4.76 5.05 3.13
C PHE A 129 -4.70 3.52 3.02
N THR A 130 -5.26 2.92 1.95
CA THR A 130 -5.13 1.46 1.74
C THR A 130 -3.67 1.03 1.61
N LEU A 131 -2.80 1.83 0.98
CA LEU A 131 -1.37 1.53 0.89
C LEU A 131 -0.71 1.50 2.27
N LEU A 132 -1.09 2.41 3.17
CA LEU A 132 -0.56 2.44 4.54
C LEU A 132 -0.99 1.20 5.33
N GLN A 133 -2.27 0.83 5.25
CA GLN A 133 -2.76 -0.40 5.86
C GLN A 133 -2.05 -1.63 5.29
N GLY A 134 -1.88 -1.70 3.98
CA GLY A 134 -1.16 -2.77 3.31
C GLY A 134 0.31 -2.85 3.69
N ALA A 135 0.96 -1.72 3.97
CA ALA A 135 2.34 -1.70 4.46
C ALA A 135 2.43 -2.34 5.86
N GLN A 136 1.52 -2.00 6.77
CA GLN A 136 1.56 -2.49 8.17
C GLN A 136 1.05 -3.91 8.35
N GLN A 137 0.01 -4.31 7.62
CA GLN A 137 -0.74 -5.55 7.86
C GLN A 137 -0.49 -6.63 6.78
N GLY A 138 0.17 -6.25 5.69
CA GLY A 138 0.45 -7.16 4.58
C GLY A 138 1.45 -8.27 4.93
N GLN A 139 1.46 -9.30 4.09
CA GLN A 139 2.60 -10.23 4.02
C GLN A 139 3.84 -9.49 3.50
N PRO A 140 5.06 -9.98 3.76
CA PRO A 140 6.29 -9.23 3.44
C PRO A 140 6.39 -8.76 1.97
N ASP A 141 5.92 -9.55 1.01
CA ASP A 141 5.88 -9.18 -0.40
C ASP A 141 4.92 -8.01 -0.69
N THR A 142 3.79 -8.01 -0.02
CA THR A 142 2.74 -6.99 -0.09
C THR A 142 3.18 -5.71 0.60
N SER A 143 3.69 -5.80 1.83
CA SER A 143 4.19 -4.63 2.57
C SER A 143 5.29 -3.90 1.82
N LYS A 144 6.22 -4.66 1.23
CA LYS A 144 7.28 -4.12 0.35
C LYS A 144 6.69 -3.38 -0.85
N SER A 145 5.71 -3.98 -1.53
CA SER A 145 5.02 -3.37 -2.68
C SER A 145 4.30 -2.07 -2.29
N CYS A 146 3.66 -2.06 -1.12
CA CYS A 146 3.00 -0.87 -0.57
C CYS A 146 3.98 0.26 -0.29
N PHE A 147 5.13 0.00 0.35
CA PHE A 147 6.15 1.05 0.56
C PHE A 147 6.70 1.60 -0.76
N GLN A 148 6.90 0.76 -1.76
CA GLN A 148 7.31 1.21 -3.10
C GLN A 148 6.26 2.13 -3.73
N CYS A 149 4.98 1.77 -3.63
CA CYS A 149 3.87 2.61 -4.06
C CYS A 149 3.81 3.94 -3.29
N ILE A 150 3.88 3.90 -1.96
CA ILE A 150 3.85 5.09 -1.09
C ILE A 150 4.93 6.08 -1.51
N ARG A 151 6.18 5.63 -1.68
CA ARG A 151 7.28 6.49 -2.12
C ARG A 151 7.00 7.16 -3.48
N LYS A 152 6.39 6.44 -4.42
CA LYS A 152 5.99 6.99 -5.72
C LYS A 152 4.82 7.97 -5.60
N PHE A 153 3.84 7.68 -4.75
CA PHE A 153 2.75 8.59 -4.42
C PHE A 153 3.27 9.89 -3.85
N ILE A 154 4.15 9.84 -2.84
CA ILE A 154 4.76 11.03 -2.24
C ILE A 154 5.48 11.83 -3.32
N ASN A 155 6.32 11.21 -4.14
CA ASN A 155 7.03 11.92 -5.20
C ASN A 155 6.11 12.62 -6.20
N PHE A 156 4.97 12.02 -6.53
CA PHE A 156 4.04 12.57 -7.51
C PHE A 156 3.11 13.64 -6.95
N PHE A 157 2.55 13.43 -5.75
CA PHE A 157 1.49 14.27 -5.19
C PHE A 157 1.99 15.37 -4.23
N VAL A 158 3.19 15.26 -3.66
CA VAL A 158 3.67 16.23 -2.65
C VAL A 158 3.78 17.67 -3.17
N ASN A 159 3.99 17.85 -4.47
CA ASN A 159 4.13 19.16 -5.11
C ASN A 159 2.86 19.60 -5.87
N LYS A 160 1.77 18.85 -5.78
CA LYS A 160 0.53 19.12 -6.51
C LYS A 160 -0.31 20.15 -5.73
N PRO A 161 -0.58 21.35 -6.30
CA PRO A 161 -1.27 22.42 -5.58
C PRO A 161 -2.73 22.06 -5.23
N ASP A 162 -3.34 21.19 -6.04
CA ASP A 162 -4.69 20.64 -5.91
C ASP A 162 -4.83 19.57 -4.81
N MET A 163 -3.72 19.12 -4.22
CA MET A 163 -3.73 18.10 -3.15
C MET A 163 -3.83 18.69 -1.74
N GLY A 164 -3.97 20.01 -1.61
CA GLY A 164 -4.19 20.68 -0.33
C GLY A 164 -3.14 20.30 0.72
N ASN A 165 -3.58 19.70 1.83
CA ASN A 165 -2.74 19.37 2.99
C ASN A 165 -1.97 18.04 2.87
N PHE A 166 -1.70 17.54 1.66
CA PHE A 166 -1.13 16.20 1.44
C PHE A 166 0.25 16.00 2.07
N VAL A 167 1.06 17.06 2.16
CA VAL A 167 2.34 17.06 2.87
C VAL A 167 2.14 16.67 4.34
N ASN A 168 1.29 17.40 5.05
CA ASN A 168 1.03 17.13 6.46
C ASN A 168 0.36 15.78 6.65
N TYR A 169 -0.63 15.44 5.81
CA TYR A 169 -1.25 14.11 5.85
C TYR A 169 -0.22 12.99 5.65
N THR A 170 0.74 13.16 4.74
CA THR A 170 1.84 12.21 4.54
C THR A 170 2.69 12.07 5.79
N ILE A 171 3.14 13.17 6.38
CA ILE A 171 3.97 13.13 7.59
C ILE A 171 3.19 12.50 8.75
N GLU A 172 1.95 12.91 8.96
CA GLU A 172 1.08 12.46 10.06
C GLU A 172 0.68 10.99 9.97
N ASN A 173 0.65 10.39 8.78
CA ASN A 173 0.22 9.00 8.61
C ASN A 173 1.36 8.04 8.25
N VAL A 174 2.32 8.45 7.41
CA VAL A 174 3.44 7.58 7.01
C VAL A 174 4.44 7.41 8.16
N VAL A 175 4.71 8.48 8.92
CA VAL A 175 5.69 8.41 10.00
C VAL A 175 5.24 7.45 11.10
N PRO A 176 4.02 7.54 11.66
CA PRO A 176 3.56 6.56 12.63
C PRO A 176 3.51 5.15 12.07
N CYS A 177 3.10 4.97 10.80
CA CYS A 177 3.16 3.68 10.13
C CYS A 177 4.56 3.06 10.14
N CYS A 178 5.59 3.84 9.78
CA CYS A 178 6.97 3.38 9.81
C CYS A 178 7.47 3.10 11.23
N MET A 179 7.16 3.96 12.20
CA MET A 179 7.62 3.80 13.58
C MET A 179 6.96 2.62 14.28
N ASP A 180 5.66 2.40 14.07
CA ASP A 180 4.94 1.25 14.61
C ASP A 180 5.50 -0.07 14.09
N MET A 181 5.75 -0.17 12.77
CA MET A 181 6.42 -1.33 12.19
C MET A 181 7.84 -1.52 12.75
N LEU A 182 8.61 -0.44 12.91
CA LEU A 182 9.98 -0.52 13.39
C LEU A 182 10.06 -0.89 14.89
N PHE A 183 9.17 -0.39 15.73
CA PHE A 183 9.29 -0.54 17.18
C PHE A 183 8.35 -1.59 17.78
N ASN A 184 7.14 -1.76 17.24
CA ASN A 184 6.12 -2.60 17.86
C ASN A 184 5.93 -3.95 17.17
N GLN A 185 6.24 -4.08 15.87
CA GLN A 185 6.08 -5.36 15.17
C GLN A 185 7.26 -6.31 15.38
N ALA A 186 6.98 -7.61 15.48
CA ALA A 186 8.03 -8.63 15.47
C ALA A 186 8.55 -8.79 14.03
N ILE A 187 9.81 -8.42 13.79
CA ILE A 187 10.49 -8.58 12.50
C ILE A 187 11.59 -9.63 12.68
N ASP A 188 11.52 -10.74 11.97
CA ASP A 188 12.61 -11.72 11.93
C ASP A 188 13.74 -11.19 11.04
N LEU A 189 14.87 -10.86 11.65
CA LEU A 189 16.05 -10.33 10.97
C LEU A 189 16.86 -11.39 10.21
N ASN A 190 16.48 -12.67 10.32
CA ASN A 190 16.99 -13.77 9.52
C ASN A 190 16.13 -14.03 8.28
N ASP A 191 14.87 -13.57 8.26
CA ASP A 191 14.00 -13.65 7.10
C ASP A 191 14.37 -12.56 6.10
N ALA A 192 14.89 -12.99 4.95
CA ALA A 192 15.31 -12.10 3.88
C ALA A 192 14.17 -11.21 3.35
N GLN A 193 12.91 -11.70 3.33
CA GLN A 193 11.77 -10.90 2.86
C GLN A 193 11.41 -9.80 3.86
N GLN A 194 11.44 -10.10 5.16
CA GLN A 194 11.19 -9.09 6.20
C GLN A 194 12.31 -8.05 6.28
N VAL A 195 13.56 -8.45 6.06
CA VAL A 195 14.69 -7.51 5.91
C VAL A 195 14.51 -6.60 4.68
N LEU A 196 13.95 -7.10 3.57
CA LEU A 196 13.62 -6.26 2.42
C LEU A 196 12.52 -5.24 2.75
N VAL A 197 11.49 -5.61 3.53
CA VAL A 197 10.48 -4.66 4.01
C VAL A 197 11.14 -3.58 4.87
N LEU A 198 12.04 -3.96 5.78
CA LEU A 198 12.76 -3.01 6.62
C LEU A 198 13.59 -2.01 5.79
N ASN A 199 14.22 -2.47 4.70
CA ASN A 199 14.94 -1.61 3.77
C ASN A 199 14.00 -0.63 3.04
N GLU A 200 12.82 -1.07 2.61
CA GLU A 200 11.83 -0.19 1.96
C GLU A 200 11.25 0.85 2.94
N LEU A 201 11.03 0.45 4.20
CA LEU A 201 10.63 1.36 5.27
C LEU A 201 11.72 2.42 5.50
N ALA A 202 12.98 2.01 5.61
CA ALA A 202 14.11 2.93 5.77
C ALA A 202 14.22 3.91 4.58
N GLN A 203 14.04 3.40 3.36
CA GLN A 203 13.98 4.23 2.15
C GLN A 203 12.83 5.24 2.17
N CYS A 204 11.70 4.90 2.78
CA CYS A 204 10.59 5.82 2.96
C CYS A 204 10.97 6.96 3.90
N LEU A 205 11.56 6.65 5.07
CA LEU A 205 12.02 7.65 6.03
C LEU A 205 13.11 8.57 5.46
N ILE A 206 14.07 8.00 4.74
CA ILE A 206 15.11 8.77 4.06
C ILE A 206 14.51 9.70 2.99
N MET A 207 13.51 9.21 2.22
CA MET A 207 12.82 10.05 1.24
C MET A 207 12.09 11.23 1.89
N LEU A 208 11.42 11.00 3.02
CA LEU A 208 10.75 12.06 3.77
C LEU A 208 11.77 13.09 4.27
N TYR A 209 12.91 12.66 4.83
CA TYR A 209 13.98 13.57 5.22
C TYR A 209 14.54 14.36 4.05
N ASN A 210 14.82 13.72 2.91
CA ASN A 210 15.34 14.41 1.73
C ASN A 210 14.36 15.45 1.16
N LYS A 211 13.05 15.28 1.38
CA LYS A 211 12.02 16.22 0.92
C LYS A 211 11.75 17.35 1.91
N PHE A 212 11.74 17.06 3.21
CA PHE A 212 11.27 17.98 4.26
C PHE A 212 12.39 18.46 5.19
N GLY A 213 13.60 17.94 5.04
CA GLY A 213 14.78 18.37 5.78
C GLY A 213 14.64 18.25 7.30
N ASP A 214 15.16 19.24 8.01
CA ASP A 214 15.21 19.23 9.47
C ASP A 214 13.84 19.37 10.13
N GLU A 215 12.82 19.88 9.43
CA GLU A 215 11.44 19.92 9.96
C GLU A 215 10.90 18.51 10.21
N PHE A 216 11.22 17.57 9.33
CA PHE A 216 10.87 16.16 9.51
C PHE A 216 11.56 15.54 10.73
N ILE A 217 12.83 15.88 10.97
CA ILE A 217 13.56 15.39 12.16
C ILE A 217 12.94 15.97 13.44
N LYS A 218 12.61 17.27 13.45
CA LYS A 218 11.91 17.90 14.59
C LYS A 218 10.56 17.24 14.85
N TYR A 219 9.78 16.96 13.81
CA TYR A 219 8.51 16.24 13.95
C TYR A 219 8.71 14.84 14.56
N LEU A 220 9.68 14.08 14.06
CA LEU A 220 10.02 12.77 14.61
C LEU A 220 10.36 12.86 16.10
N GLU A 221 11.28 13.76 16.47
CA GLU A 221 11.78 13.91 17.84
C GLU A 221 10.72 14.42 18.81
N MET A 222 9.90 15.38 18.41
CA MET A 222 8.96 16.06 19.31
C MET A 222 7.58 15.41 19.35
N SER A 223 7.11 14.85 18.23
CA SER A 223 5.71 14.39 18.09
C SER A 223 5.58 12.88 18.04
N CYS A 224 6.53 12.17 17.44
CA CYS A 224 6.38 10.75 17.17
C CYS A 224 7.16 9.86 18.17
N LEU A 225 8.47 10.04 18.28
CA LEU A 225 9.35 9.18 19.09
C LEU A 225 9.06 9.17 20.60
N PRO A 226 8.59 10.26 21.25
CA PRO A 226 8.32 10.25 22.69
C PRO A 226 7.31 9.18 23.13
N SER A 227 6.40 8.73 22.25
CA SER A 227 5.42 7.69 22.58
C SER A 227 6.03 6.28 22.70
N PHE A 228 7.25 6.07 22.20
CA PHE A 228 7.92 4.76 22.14
C PHE A 228 8.92 4.52 23.30
N ASN A 229 9.15 5.50 24.18
CA ASN A 229 10.07 5.40 25.33
C ASN A 229 11.46 4.83 24.98
N LEU A 230 12.04 5.29 23.87
CA LEU A 230 13.30 4.75 23.34
C LEU A 230 14.51 5.30 24.08
N SER A 231 15.61 4.53 24.09
CA SER A 231 16.88 5.02 24.63
C SER A 231 17.50 6.08 23.70
N PRO A 232 18.30 7.03 24.23
CA PRO A 232 18.97 8.04 23.40
C PRO A 232 19.87 7.44 22.31
N GLN A 233 20.47 6.27 22.57
CA GLN A 233 21.31 5.56 21.60
C GLN A 233 20.51 5.09 20.38
N VAL A 234 19.31 4.54 20.59
CA VAL A 234 18.44 4.09 19.50
C VAL A 234 17.98 5.27 18.64
N ILE A 235 17.63 6.39 19.28
CA ILE A 235 17.23 7.62 18.59
C ILE A 235 18.37 8.17 17.73
N GLN A 236 19.58 8.22 18.30
CA GLN A 236 20.78 8.67 17.58
C GLN A 236 21.07 7.79 16.37
N GLU A 237 21.04 6.46 16.52
CA GLU A 237 21.27 5.52 15.43
C GLU A 237 20.21 5.66 14.32
N LEU A 238 18.93 5.81 14.69
CA LEU A 238 17.86 6.07 13.73
C LEU A 238 18.12 7.34 12.92
N PHE A 239 18.48 8.44 13.57
CA PHE A 239 18.78 9.70 12.88
C PHE A 239 20.03 9.60 12.02
N GLN A 240 21.05 8.84 12.45
CA GLN A 240 22.22 8.57 11.60
C GLN A 240 21.82 7.82 10.33
N VAL A 241 21.06 6.74 10.46
CA VAL A 241 20.53 5.95 9.32
C VAL A 241 19.79 6.83 8.30
N ILE A 242 18.93 7.72 8.80
CA ILE A 242 18.14 8.64 7.96
C ILE A 242 19.05 9.67 7.27
N LYS A 243 19.91 10.36 8.04
CA LYS A 243 20.75 11.45 7.53
C LYS A 243 21.87 10.97 6.62
N SER A 244 22.40 9.77 6.86
CA SER A 244 23.48 9.19 6.06
C SER A 244 22.99 8.43 4.81
N ASN A 245 21.68 8.45 4.52
CA ASN A 245 21.07 7.71 3.41
C ASN A 245 21.47 6.22 3.41
N ASN A 246 21.49 5.57 4.58
CA ASN A 246 21.93 4.19 4.74
C ASN A 246 20.74 3.27 5.12
N PRO A 247 19.91 2.84 4.16
CA PRO A 247 18.70 2.06 4.45
C PRO A 247 18.98 0.74 5.18
N LYS A 248 20.16 0.13 4.95
CA LYS A 248 20.55 -1.13 5.59
C LYS A 248 20.81 -0.99 7.09
N GLY A 249 21.16 0.21 7.54
CA GLY A 249 21.44 0.48 8.95
C GLY A 249 20.20 0.35 9.86
N LEU A 250 19.00 0.36 9.29
CA LEU A 250 17.78 0.16 10.09
C LEU A 250 17.68 -1.25 10.70
N LYS A 251 18.39 -2.24 10.12
CA LYS A 251 18.56 -3.56 10.76
C LYS A 251 19.24 -3.42 12.12
N THR A 252 20.31 -2.64 12.20
CA THR A 252 21.04 -2.39 13.45
C THR A 252 20.17 -1.67 14.48
N VAL A 253 19.36 -0.70 14.05
CA VAL A 253 18.36 -0.06 14.92
C VAL A 253 17.39 -1.11 15.47
N LYS A 254 16.86 -2.01 14.64
CA LYS A 254 15.95 -3.09 15.06
C LYS A 254 16.60 -4.08 16.03
N GLU A 255 17.87 -4.41 15.85
CA GLU A 255 18.64 -5.28 16.76
C GLU A 255 18.79 -4.66 18.16
N MET A 256 18.93 -3.34 18.26
CA MET A 256 19.08 -2.64 19.56
C MET A 256 17.81 -2.67 20.42
N ILE A 257 16.64 -2.75 19.79
CA ILE A 257 15.32 -2.76 20.44
C ILE A 257 14.76 -4.17 20.66
N GLN A 258 15.22 -5.17 19.90
CA GLN A 258 14.81 -6.55 20.14
C GLN A 258 15.42 -7.07 21.45
N PRO A 259 14.63 -7.77 22.30
CA PRO A 259 15.17 -8.41 23.48
C PRO A 259 16.26 -9.40 23.04
N LYS A 260 17.49 -9.22 23.56
CA LYS A 260 18.59 -10.14 23.28
C LYS A 260 18.16 -11.53 23.72
N THR A 261 17.90 -12.42 22.76
CA THR A 261 17.73 -13.85 23.04
C THR A 261 19.04 -14.35 23.63
N LYS A 262 19.04 -14.61 24.93
CA LYS A 262 20.13 -15.35 25.58
C LYS A 262 20.16 -16.72 24.90
N LYS A 263 21.24 -17.00 24.16
CA LYS A 263 21.59 -18.34 23.71
C LYS A 263 21.83 -19.26 24.90
#